data_AF-A0A0G0WIB3-F1
#
_entry.id   AF-A0A0G0WIB3-F1
#
_cell.length_a   1.000
_cell.length_b   1.000
_cell.length_c   1.000
_cell.angle_alpha   90.00
_cell.angle_beta   90.00
_cell.angle_gamma   90.00
#
_symmetry.space_group_name_H-M   'P 1'
#
loop_
_entity.id
_entity.type
_entity.pdbx_description
1 polymer ?
#
loop_
_entity_poly.entity_id
_entity_poly.type
_entity_poly.pdbx_seq_one_letter_code
_entity_poly.pdbx_strand_id
1 'polypeptide(L)'
;MRGYAAFDVASAREEVVFHLHDHLKRLRSSVQVLGLNQPEAIESQSVAALENQLKNLLRRNNFESSLLWFYVLAGPSSNGFTPLGESRLLVRVSKFDESSLCRPEGIAVKVVNAKRQMPDIKCMADYAFAEKELAYCRYCRSEYDEILYTEDSEVL
;
A
#
# COMPACT_ATOMS: atom_id res chain seq x y z
N MET A 1 -16.75 -1.38 -2.70
CA MET A 1 -17.51 -0.12 -2.51
C MET A 1 -16.98 0.79 -1.42
N ARG A 2 -16.57 0.31 -0.22
CA ARG A 2 -16.36 1.19 0.95
C ARG A 2 -14.93 1.71 1.18
N GLY A 3 -13.94 1.20 0.44
CA GLY A 3 -12.53 1.50 0.73
C GLY A 3 -12.07 1.03 2.12
N TYR A 4 -12.85 0.19 2.82
CA TYR A 4 -12.54 -0.26 4.17
C TYR A 4 -11.56 -1.43 4.13
N ALA A 5 -10.29 -1.09 4.00
CA ALA A 5 -9.17 -2.02 3.91
C ALA A 5 -7.88 -1.34 4.36
N ALA A 6 -7.02 -2.11 5.02
CA ALA A 6 -5.61 -1.74 5.21
C ALA A 6 -4.78 -2.24 4.02
N PHE A 7 -3.68 -1.57 3.72
CA PHE A 7 -2.74 -2.03 2.70
C PHE A 7 -1.29 -1.74 3.07
N ASP A 8 -0.36 -2.46 2.44
CA ASP A 8 1.06 -2.11 2.43
C ASP A 8 1.68 -2.53 1.08
N VAL A 9 2.82 -1.95 0.74
CA VAL A 9 3.54 -2.22 -0.52
C VAL A 9 5.00 -2.45 -0.20
N ALA A 10 5.52 -3.60 -0.60
CA ALA A 10 6.94 -3.94 -0.48
C ALA A 10 7.54 -4.20 -1.86
N SER A 11 8.81 -3.87 -2.04
CA SER A 11 9.58 -4.33 -3.20
C SER A 11 10.19 -5.70 -2.93
N ALA A 12 10.42 -6.46 -3.99
CA ALA A 12 11.21 -7.67 -3.95
C ALA A 12 12.17 -7.72 -5.14
N ARG A 13 13.32 -8.34 -4.92
CA ARG A 13 14.21 -8.79 -5.98
C ARG A 13 14.25 -10.31 -5.95
N GLU A 14 13.98 -10.91 -7.10
CA GLU A 14 13.77 -12.35 -7.24
C GLU A 14 12.75 -12.86 -6.19
N GLU A 15 13.18 -13.69 -5.25
CA GLU A 15 12.34 -14.29 -4.21
C GLU A 15 12.45 -13.59 -2.84
N VAL A 16 13.20 -12.49 -2.76
CA VAL A 16 13.48 -11.79 -1.49
C VAL A 16 12.66 -10.51 -1.40
N VAL A 17 11.73 -10.49 -0.44
CA VAL A 17 10.94 -9.29 -0.11
C VAL A 17 11.72 -8.41 0.86
N PHE A 18 11.97 -7.16 0.47
CA PHE A 18 12.74 -6.21 1.27
C PHE A 18 11.93 -5.77 2.50
N HIS A 19 12.53 -5.83 3.70
CA HIS A 19 11.91 -5.47 4.98
C HIS A 19 10.51 -6.08 5.24
N LEU A 20 10.25 -7.31 4.79
CA LEU A 20 8.93 -7.96 4.92
C LEU A 20 8.34 -7.84 6.33
N HIS A 21 9.15 -8.05 7.37
CA HIS A 21 8.71 -8.01 8.75
C HIS A 21 8.22 -6.62 9.19
N ASP A 22 8.86 -5.55 8.71
CA ASP A 22 8.46 -4.17 9.00
C ASP A 22 7.17 -3.81 8.26
N HIS A 23 7.03 -4.23 7.00
CA HIS A 23 5.79 -4.09 6.23
C HIS A 23 4.63 -4.83 6.91
N LEU A 24 4.82 -6.08 7.34
CA LEU A 24 3.78 -6.83 8.04
C LEU A 24 3.44 -6.23 9.40
N LYS A 25 4.43 -5.70 10.13
CA LYS A 25 4.20 -4.98 11.40
C LYS A 25 3.34 -3.74 11.18
N ARG A 26 3.65 -2.92 10.16
CA ARG A 26 2.87 -1.72 9.83
C ARG A 26 1.47 -2.07 9.31
N LEU A 27 1.34 -3.12 8.50
CA LEU A 27 0.05 -3.63 8.05
C LEU A 27 -0.82 -4.07 9.23
N ARG A 28 -0.29 -4.88 10.16
CA ARG A 28 -0.99 -5.27 11.40
C ARG A 28 -1.44 -4.05 12.21
N SER A 29 -0.57 -3.06 12.38
CA SER A 29 -0.91 -1.81 13.07
C SER A 29 -2.10 -1.12 12.40
N SER A 30 -2.09 -1.03 11.06
CA SER A 30 -3.19 -0.41 10.32
C SER A 30 -4.50 -1.22 10.44
N VAL A 31 -4.42 -2.55 10.38
CA VAL A 31 -5.56 -3.47 10.60
C VAL A 31 -6.18 -3.25 11.98
N GLN A 32 -5.34 -3.18 13.02
CA GLN A 32 -5.78 -3.00 14.40
C GLN A 32 -6.47 -1.64 14.60
N VAL A 33 -5.87 -0.55 14.12
CA VAL A 33 -6.46 0.79 14.28
C VAL A 33 -7.78 0.92 13.50
N LEU A 34 -7.89 0.26 12.36
CA LEU A 34 -9.15 0.20 11.60
C LEU A 34 -10.21 -0.71 12.25
N GLY A 35 -9.89 -1.47 13.29
CA GLY A 35 -10.81 -2.41 13.92
C GLY A 35 -11.17 -3.61 13.03
N LEU A 36 -10.29 -3.97 12.09
CA LEU A 36 -10.48 -5.14 11.24
C LEU A 36 -10.03 -6.40 11.98
N ASN A 37 -10.71 -7.52 11.71
CA ASN A 37 -10.23 -8.83 12.15
C ASN A 37 -8.84 -9.09 11.52
N GLN A 38 -7.88 -9.53 12.32
CA GLN A 38 -6.52 -9.79 11.83
C GLN A 38 -6.47 -11.16 11.14
N PRO A 39 -6.06 -11.26 9.85
CA PRO A 39 -5.85 -12.55 9.22
C PRO A 39 -4.69 -13.31 9.88
N GLU A 40 -4.89 -14.61 10.14
CA GLU A 40 -3.88 -15.50 10.75
C GLU A 40 -2.51 -15.41 10.05
N ALA A 41 -2.53 -15.27 8.71
CA ALA A 41 -1.33 -15.22 7.87
C ALA A 41 -0.38 -14.05 8.21
N ILE A 42 -0.89 -12.94 8.75
CA ILE A 42 -0.06 -11.79 9.11
C ILE A 42 0.25 -11.74 10.60
N GLU A 43 -0.16 -12.73 11.40
CA GLU A 43 0.20 -12.81 12.81
C GLU A 43 1.67 -13.21 12.98
N SER A 44 2.29 -12.78 14.09
CA SER A 44 3.74 -12.92 14.31
C SER A 44 4.23 -14.37 14.23
N GLN A 45 3.43 -15.32 14.69
CA GLN A 45 3.74 -16.75 14.67
C GLN A 45 3.63 -17.38 13.28
N SER A 46 2.91 -16.74 12.35
CA SER A 46 2.61 -17.27 11.01
C SER A 46 3.50 -16.66 9.91
N VAL A 47 4.34 -15.67 10.26
CA VAL A 47 5.14 -14.90 9.29
C VAL A 47 6.06 -15.81 8.46
N ALA A 48 6.70 -16.81 9.07
CA ALA A 48 7.58 -17.73 8.34
C ALA A 48 6.82 -18.54 7.27
N ALA A 49 5.59 -18.96 7.56
CA ALA A 49 4.75 -19.67 6.60
C ALA A 49 4.34 -18.74 5.44
N LEU A 50 3.95 -17.50 5.75
CA LEU A 50 3.64 -16.49 4.74
C LEU A 50 4.86 -16.18 3.86
N GLU A 51 6.05 -16.00 4.44
CA GLU A 51 7.27 -15.74 3.67
C GLU A 51 7.56 -16.86 2.66
N ASN A 52 7.38 -18.12 3.05
CA ASN A 52 7.52 -19.25 2.13
C ASN A 52 6.46 -19.24 1.02
N GLN A 53 5.22 -18.84 1.32
CA GLN A 53 4.18 -18.65 0.29
C GLN A 53 4.55 -17.51 -0.68
N LEU A 54 5.10 -16.41 -0.17
CA LEU A 54 5.55 -15.28 -0.99
C LEU A 54 6.73 -15.66 -1.90
N LYS A 55 7.71 -16.42 -1.40
CA LYS A 55 8.81 -16.97 -2.22
C LYS A 55 8.28 -17.80 -3.38
N ASN A 56 7.35 -18.70 -3.11
CA ASN A 56 6.70 -19.51 -4.14
C ASN A 56 5.89 -18.67 -5.14
N LEU A 57 5.21 -17.62 -4.66
CA LEU A 57 4.46 -16.70 -5.51
C LEU A 57 5.40 -15.91 -6.42
N LEU A 58 6.52 -15.39 -5.90
CA LEU A 58 7.52 -14.66 -6.67
C LEU A 58 8.19 -15.55 -7.71
N ARG A 59 8.59 -16.77 -7.34
CA ARG A 59 9.15 -17.77 -8.26
C ARG A 59 8.22 -18.07 -9.43
N ARG A 60 6.90 -18.19 -9.17
CA ARG A 60 5.90 -18.43 -10.22
C ARG A 60 5.71 -17.25 -11.16
N ASN A 61 5.84 -16.02 -10.67
CA ASN A 61 5.75 -14.82 -11.50
C ASN A 61 7.03 -14.56 -12.30
N ASN A 62 8.18 -14.99 -11.78
CA ASN A 62 9.48 -14.95 -12.45
C ASN A 62 9.87 -13.55 -12.95
N PHE A 63 9.72 -12.54 -12.09
CA PHE A 63 10.21 -11.19 -12.34
C PHE A 63 11.52 -10.96 -11.58
N GLU A 64 12.46 -10.24 -12.20
CA GLU A 64 13.71 -9.81 -11.56
C GLU A 64 13.44 -8.86 -10.39
N SER A 65 12.58 -7.86 -10.61
CA SER A 65 12.09 -6.93 -9.57
C SER A 65 10.56 -6.90 -9.57
N SER A 66 9.98 -6.87 -8.37
CA SER A 66 8.53 -6.91 -8.15
C SER A 66 8.08 -5.90 -7.10
N LEU A 67 6.82 -5.45 -7.22
CA LEU A 67 6.05 -4.87 -6.12
C LEU A 67 5.03 -5.89 -5.62
N LEU A 68 4.97 -6.05 -4.31
CA LEU A 68 3.97 -6.85 -3.61
C LEU A 68 3.03 -5.91 -2.89
N TRP A 69 1.77 -5.91 -3.30
CA TRP A 69 0.70 -5.16 -2.67
C TRP A 69 -0.07 -6.09 -1.75
N PHE A 70 0.01 -5.82 -0.45
CA PHE A 70 -0.74 -6.52 0.58
C PHE A 70 -2.00 -5.74 0.87
N TYR A 71 -3.14 -6.42 0.90
CA TYR A 71 -4.43 -5.84 1.28
C TYR A 71 -5.09 -6.70 2.34
N VAL A 72 -5.56 -6.09 3.42
CA VAL A 72 -6.47 -6.72 4.36
C VAL A 72 -7.85 -6.14 4.16
N LEU A 73 -8.73 -6.93 3.54
CA LEU A 73 -10.07 -6.53 3.15
C LEU A 73 -11.04 -6.89 4.27
N ALA A 74 -11.91 -5.95 4.66
CA ALA A 74 -12.92 -6.18 5.70
C ALA A 74 -13.95 -7.28 5.35
N GLY A 75 -14.08 -7.63 4.07
CA GLY A 75 -15.05 -8.61 3.60
C GLY A 75 -16.38 -8.01 3.12
N PRO A 76 -17.35 -8.88 2.78
CA PRO A 76 -18.67 -8.47 2.31
C PRO A 76 -19.45 -7.74 3.41
N SER A 77 -20.55 -7.08 3.04
CA SER A 77 -21.45 -6.42 3.97
C SER A 77 -22.87 -6.49 3.43
N SER A 78 -23.83 -6.79 4.30
CA SER A 78 -25.26 -6.83 3.93
C SER A 78 -25.92 -5.45 3.94
N ASN A 79 -25.43 -4.53 4.76
CA ASN A 79 -26.00 -3.19 4.95
C ASN A 79 -25.11 -2.08 4.38
N GLY A 80 -23.96 -2.42 3.80
CA GLY A 80 -23.00 -1.43 3.30
C GLY A 80 -22.19 -0.71 4.38
N PHE A 81 -22.26 -1.13 5.65
CA PHE A 81 -21.52 -0.52 6.77
C PHE A 81 -20.78 -1.55 7.61
N THR A 82 -21.46 -2.62 8.02
CA THR A 82 -20.93 -3.65 8.90
C THR A 82 -20.33 -4.78 8.08
N PRO A 83 -19.03 -5.06 8.19
CA PRO A 83 -18.44 -6.23 7.54
C PRO A 83 -19.03 -7.53 8.10
N LEU A 84 -19.20 -8.52 7.23
CA LEU A 84 -19.64 -9.87 7.58
C LEU A 84 -18.47 -10.84 7.46
N GLY A 85 -18.28 -11.66 8.49
CA GLY A 85 -17.26 -12.70 8.51
C GLY A 85 -15.84 -12.19 8.73
N GLU A 86 -14.88 -12.98 8.27
CA GLU A 86 -13.46 -12.74 8.50
C GLU A 86 -12.84 -11.86 7.43
N SER A 87 -11.89 -11.02 7.85
CA SER A 87 -11.06 -10.24 6.94
C SER A 87 -10.10 -11.16 6.18
N ARG A 88 -9.78 -10.80 4.94
CA ARG A 88 -8.92 -11.61 4.08
C ARG A 88 -7.67 -10.86 3.68
N LEU A 89 -6.53 -11.54 3.75
CA LEU A 89 -5.29 -11.09 3.13
C LEU A 89 -5.34 -11.39 1.62
N LEU A 90 -5.10 -10.38 0.80
CA LEU A 90 -4.84 -10.53 -0.63
C LEU A 90 -3.44 -9.97 -0.92
N VAL A 91 -2.66 -10.74 -1.68
CA VAL A 91 -1.33 -10.30 -2.14
C VAL A 91 -1.33 -10.26 -3.66
N ARG A 92 -1.08 -9.08 -4.22
CA ARG A 92 -0.90 -8.89 -5.66
C ARG A 92 0.58 -8.64 -5.94
N VAL A 93 1.12 -9.37 -6.92
CA VAL A 93 2.47 -9.17 -7.43
C VAL A 93 2.39 -8.48 -8.78
N SER A 94 3.25 -7.50 -9.02
CA SER A 94 3.43 -6.86 -10.32
C SER A 94 4.92 -6.68 -10.61
N LYS A 95 5.32 -6.81 -11.87
CA LYS A 95 6.67 -6.44 -12.30
C LYS A 95 6.95 -4.99 -11.90
N PHE A 96 8.16 -4.75 -11.40
CA PHE A 96 8.64 -3.43 -11.04
C PHE A 96 9.83 -3.05 -11.91
N ASP A 97 9.75 -1.90 -12.56
CA ASP A 97 10.85 -1.35 -13.33
C ASP A 97 11.59 -0.32 -12.48
N GLU A 98 12.66 -0.77 -11.82
CA GLU A 98 13.49 0.10 -10.97
C GLU A 98 14.20 1.19 -11.77
N SER A 99 14.40 1.02 -13.09
CA SER A 99 15.03 2.05 -13.92
C SER A 99 14.24 3.35 -13.95
N SER A 100 12.91 3.27 -13.76
CA SER A 100 12.02 4.43 -13.66
C SER A 100 12.28 5.32 -12.44
N LEU A 101 13.01 4.81 -11.44
CA LEU A 101 13.41 5.58 -10.25
C LEU A 101 14.67 6.42 -10.50
N CYS A 102 15.48 6.08 -11.50
CA CYS A 102 16.73 6.80 -11.77
C CYS A 102 16.44 8.08 -12.55
N ARG A 103 16.32 9.20 -11.83
CA ARG A 103 16.12 10.53 -12.40
C ARG A 103 17.22 11.48 -11.94
N PRO A 104 18.39 11.50 -12.61
CA PRO A 104 19.51 12.36 -12.23
C PRO A 104 19.17 13.85 -12.29
N GLU A 105 18.21 14.24 -13.12
CA GLU A 105 17.65 15.59 -13.21
C GLU A 105 16.73 15.96 -12.03
N GLY A 106 16.40 15.00 -11.17
CA GLY A 106 15.45 15.16 -10.07
C GLY A 106 14.00 14.96 -10.50
N ILE A 107 13.08 15.32 -9.62
CA ILE A 107 11.63 15.29 -9.87
C ILE A 107 11.02 16.66 -9.63
N ALA A 108 9.98 16.99 -10.37
CA ALA A 108 9.19 18.20 -10.14
C ALA A 108 8.07 17.91 -9.14
N VAL A 109 7.91 18.77 -8.13
CA VAL A 109 6.96 18.56 -7.03
C VAL A 109 5.96 19.70 -6.97
N LYS A 110 4.66 19.37 -6.96
CA LYS A 110 3.57 20.33 -6.79
C LYS A 110 3.23 20.47 -5.31
N VAL A 111 3.29 21.68 -4.77
CA VAL A 111 2.82 21.95 -3.40
C VAL A 111 1.29 22.02 -3.39
N VAL A 112 0.65 21.27 -2.50
CA VAL A 112 -0.80 21.25 -2.31
C VAL A 112 -1.15 21.54 -0.87
N ASN A 113 -2.03 22.53 -0.66
CA ASN A 113 -2.59 22.82 0.66
C ASN A 113 -3.72 21.81 0.94
N ALA A 114 -3.35 20.68 1.51
CA ALA A 114 -4.23 19.57 1.82
C ALA A 114 -3.58 18.67 2.87
N LYS A 115 -4.37 17.80 3.48
CA LYS A 115 -3.85 16.75 4.37
C LYS A 115 -4.64 15.46 4.25
N ARG A 116 -3.95 14.37 4.52
CA ARG A 116 -4.56 13.07 4.80
C ARG A 116 -5.24 13.13 6.17
N GLN A 117 -6.41 12.51 6.31
CA GLN A 117 -7.13 12.52 7.58
C GLN A 117 -6.53 11.54 8.59
N MET A 118 -5.92 10.47 8.10
CA MET A 118 -5.33 9.41 8.91
C MET A 118 -3.92 9.06 8.38
N PRO A 119 -2.97 10.02 8.43
CA PRO A 119 -1.68 9.87 7.76
C PRO A 119 -0.86 8.67 8.26
N ASP A 120 -1.03 8.31 9.54
CA ASP A 120 -0.35 7.21 10.22
C ASP A 120 -0.94 5.83 9.91
N ILE A 121 -2.13 5.79 9.28
CA ILE A 121 -2.84 4.56 8.96
C ILE A 121 -2.78 4.34 7.45
N LYS A 122 -2.25 3.19 7.03
CA LYS A 122 -2.18 2.85 5.61
C LYS A 122 -3.50 2.19 5.17
N CYS A 123 -4.55 3.00 5.00
CA CYS A 123 -5.89 2.55 4.65
C CYS A 123 -6.35 3.08 3.29
N MET A 124 -7.11 2.29 2.54
CA MET A 124 -7.48 2.64 1.16
C MET A 124 -8.35 3.90 1.07
N ALA A 125 -9.22 4.14 2.05
CA ALA A 125 -10.15 5.28 2.05
C ALA A 125 -9.44 6.64 2.11
N ASP A 126 -8.28 6.74 2.76
CA ASP A 126 -7.56 8.00 2.99
C ASP A 126 -6.60 8.40 1.84
N TYR A 127 -6.57 7.61 0.76
CA TYR A 127 -5.71 7.85 -0.41
C TYR A 127 -6.46 8.41 -1.61
N ALA A 128 -7.78 8.54 -1.57
CA ALA A 128 -8.57 9.01 -2.71
C ALA A 128 -8.14 10.42 -3.20
N PHE A 129 -7.83 11.32 -2.28
CA PHE A 129 -7.29 12.64 -2.63
C PHE A 129 -5.92 12.55 -3.29
N ALA A 130 -5.01 11.78 -2.69
CA ALA A 130 -3.64 11.59 -3.19
C ALA A 130 -3.65 11.04 -4.62
N GLU A 131 -4.43 9.99 -4.87
CA GLU A 131 -4.58 9.37 -6.19
C GLU A 131 -5.14 10.34 -7.23
N LYS A 132 -6.15 11.15 -6.85
CA LYS A 132 -6.72 12.17 -7.74
C LYS A 132 -5.68 13.23 -8.10
N GLU A 133 -4.97 13.78 -7.13
CA GLU A 133 -3.97 14.83 -7.38
C GLU A 133 -2.77 14.31 -8.16
N LEU A 134 -2.30 13.10 -7.85
CA LEU A 134 -1.25 12.43 -8.63
C LEU A 134 -1.69 12.15 -10.07
N ALA A 135 -2.93 11.69 -10.27
CA ALA A 135 -3.47 11.49 -11.61
C ALA A 135 -3.56 12.83 -12.38
N TYR A 136 -3.93 13.91 -11.72
CA TYR A 136 -3.94 15.24 -12.34
C TYR A 136 -2.53 15.68 -12.77
N CYS A 137 -1.52 15.48 -11.92
CA CYS A 137 -0.13 15.76 -12.27
C CYS A 137 0.34 14.89 -13.45
N ARG A 138 0.06 13.58 -13.43
CA ARG A 138 0.57 12.66 -14.46
C ARG A 138 -0.16 12.77 -15.80
N TYR A 139 -1.46 13.01 -15.80
CA TYR A 139 -2.29 12.90 -17.01
C TYR A 139 -2.86 14.22 -17.52
N CYS A 140 -2.98 15.24 -16.66
CA CYS A 140 -3.59 16.52 -17.05
C CYS A 140 -2.56 17.66 -17.14
N ARG A 141 -1.42 17.57 -16.43
CA ARG A 141 -0.34 18.56 -16.47
C ARG A 141 1.04 17.92 -16.28
N SER A 142 1.70 17.58 -17.39
CA SER A 142 2.97 16.84 -17.45
C SER A 142 4.20 17.51 -16.81
N GLU A 143 4.05 18.59 -16.05
CA GLU A 143 5.17 19.35 -15.48
C GLU A 143 5.53 18.93 -14.05
N TYR A 144 4.69 18.12 -13.38
CA TYR A 144 4.93 17.63 -12.01
C TYR A 144 4.86 16.11 -11.94
N ASP A 145 5.76 15.52 -11.16
CA ASP A 145 5.87 14.07 -10.95
C ASP A 145 5.17 13.60 -9.66
N GLU A 146 5.15 14.47 -8.64
CA GLU A 146 4.71 14.16 -7.28
C GLU A 146 4.08 15.38 -6.60
N ILE A 147 3.38 15.15 -5.48
CA ILE A 147 2.77 16.19 -4.66
C ILE A 147 3.42 16.29 -3.27
N LEU A 148 3.51 17.51 -2.74
CA LEU A 148 3.94 17.78 -1.37
C LEU A 148 2.80 18.45 -0.59
N TYR A 149 2.40 17.83 0.51
CA TYR A 149 1.33 18.35 1.37
C TYR A 149 1.85 19.47 2.26
N THR A 150 1.04 20.53 2.40
CA THR A 150 1.28 21.60 3.36
C THR A 150 0.01 21.98 4.10
N GLU A 151 0.18 22.43 5.34
CA GLU A 151 -0.85 23.08 6.17
C GLU A 151 -0.18 24.24 6.91
N ASP A 152 -0.81 25.41 6.92
CA ASP A 152 -0.29 26.62 7.59
C ASP A 152 1.18 26.99 7.25
N SER A 153 1.58 26.73 6.01
CA SER A 153 2.94 26.95 5.49
C SER A 153 4.01 26.01 6.07
N GLU A 154 3.61 24.93 6.75
CA GLU A 154 4.46 23.82 7.17
C GLU A 154 4.26 22.61 6.26
N VAL A 155 5.33 21.83 6.06
CA VAL A 155 5.29 20.55 5.34
C VAL A 155 4.78 19.47 6.29
N LEU A 156 3.81 18.69 5.81
CA LEU A 156 3.20 17.58 6.56
C LEU A 156 3.87 16.23 6.31
#